data_AF-A0A351WRC3-F1
#
_entry.id   AF-A0A351WRC3-F1
#
_cell.length_a   1.000
_cell.length_b   1.000
_cell.length_c   1.000
_cell.angle_alpha   90.00
_cell.angle_beta   90.00
_cell.angle_gamma   90.00
#
_symmetry.space_group_name_H-M   'P 1'
#
loop_
_entity.id
_entity.type
_entity.pdbx_description
1 polymer ?
#
loop_
_entity_poly.entity_id
_entity_poly.type
_entity_poly.pdbx_seq_one_letter_code
_entity_poly.pdbx_strand_id
1 'polypeptide(L)' 'MKEKESCPKPEQHKAHMCQLKHEGRIEEIDRHSAKAKFVCNKCNAKADEEGYLCSPRPI' A
#
# COMPACT_ATOMS: atom_id res chain seq x y z
N MET A 1 -0.47 15.88 14.78
CA MET A 1 -0.05 14.52 14.36
C MET A 1 -1.00 14.11 13.24
N LYS A 2 -0.44 13.82 12.06
CA LYS A 2 -1.12 13.76 10.76
C LYS A 2 -2.36 12.88 10.78
N GLU A 3 -3.46 13.46 10.32
CA GLU A 3 -4.79 12.88 10.31
C GLU A 3 -4.81 11.54 9.55
N LYS A 4 -5.42 10.56 10.22
CA LYS A 4 -5.72 9.23 9.71
C LYS A 4 -6.90 9.35 8.74
N GLU A 5 -6.70 10.01 7.62
CA GLU A 5 -7.76 10.25 6.66
C GLU A 5 -7.92 9.03 5.74
N SER A 6 -8.93 8.23 6.12
CA SER A 6 -9.71 7.33 5.27
C SER A 6 -9.08 5.98 4.91
N CYS A 7 -8.99 5.09 5.90
CA CYS A 7 -9.29 3.68 5.68
C CYS A 7 -10.65 3.39 6.33
N PRO A 8 -11.76 3.31 5.57
CA PRO A 8 -13.10 3.16 6.14
C PRO A 8 -13.35 1.82 6.85
N LYS A 9 -12.42 0.85 6.77
CA LYS A 9 -12.50 -0.44 7.47
C LYS A 9 -11.09 -0.95 7.86
N PRO A 10 -10.64 -0.76 9.11
CA PRO A 10 -9.34 -1.23 9.59
C PRO A 10 -9.21 -2.76 9.65
N GLU A 11 -10.34 -3.46 9.62
CA GLU A 11 -10.46 -4.93 9.71
C GLU A 11 -10.58 -5.62 8.33
N GLN A 12 -10.82 -4.87 7.25
CA GLN A 12 -10.93 -5.41 5.89
C GLN A 12 -9.93 -4.84 4.87
N HIS A 13 -9.17 -3.79 5.22
CA HIS A 13 -8.05 -3.36 4.39
C HIS A 13 -6.79 -4.15 4.76
N LYS A 14 -6.27 -4.92 3.80
CA LYS A 14 -4.92 -5.50 3.88
C LYS A 14 -3.91 -4.39 4.21
N ALA A 15 -2.85 -4.72 4.94
CA ALA A 15 -1.82 -3.75 5.32
C ALA A 15 -1.31 -3.00 4.08
N HIS A 16 -1.57 -1.69 4.01
CA HIS A 16 -1.16 -0.88 2.86
C HIS A 16 0.36 -0.88 2.74
N MET A 17 0.90 -0.80 1.53
CA MET A 17 2.36 -0.78 1.31
C MET A 17 3.09 0.27 2.14
N CYS A 18 2.46 1.42 2.36
CA CYS A 18 3.04 2.49 3.18
C CYS A 18 3.09 2.15 4.67
N GLN A 19 2.14 1.35 5.14
CA GLN A 19 2.13 0.77 6.49
C GLN A 19 3.15 -0.38 6.60
N LEU A 20 3.17 -1.30 5.63
CA LEU A 20 4.16 -2.39 5.56
C LEU A 20 5.60 -1.84 5.60
N LYS A 21 5.86 -0.74 4.88
CA LYS A 21 7.15 -0.05 4.88
C LYS A 21 7.50 0.55 6.23
N HIS A 22 6.51 1.11 6.94
CA HIS A 22 6.70 1.65 8.27
C HIS A 22 6.93 0.55 9.32
N GLU A 23 6.29 -0.61 9.17
CA GLU A 23 6.49 -1.80 10.01
C GLU A 23 7.77 -2.57 9.70
N GLY A 24 8.50 -2.21 8.64
CA GLY A 24 9.72 -2.89 8.25
C GLY A 24 9.49 -4.26 7.61
N ARG A 25 8.29 -4.53 7.07
CA ARG A 25 7.95 -5.78 6.37
C ARG A 25 8.51 -5.80 4.94
N ILE A 26 9.83 -5.74 4.83
CA ILE A 26 10.54 -5.62 3.55
C ILE A 26 10.25 -6.80 2.62
N GLU A 27 10.10 -8.02 3.15
CA GLU A 27 9.83 -9.21 2.33
C GLU A 27 8.48 -9.16 1.60
N GLU A 28 7.43 -8.67 2.27
CA GLU A 28 6.12 -8.50 1.64
C GLU A 28 6.18 -7.38 0.58
N ILE A 29 6.80 -6.25 0.93
CA ILE A 29 6.95 -5.13 -0.01
C ILE A 29 7.74 -5.54 -1.23
N ASP A 30 8.83 -6.28 -1.06
CA ASP A 30 9.68 -6.76 -2.16
C ASP A 30 8.88 -7.69 -3.08
N ARG A 31 8.15 -8.66 -2.52
CA ARG A 31 7.29 -9.56 -3.29
C ARG A 31 6.23 -8.81 -4.10
N HIS A 32 5.58 -7.81 -3.49
CA HIS A 32 4.52 -7.04 -4.13
C HIS A 32 5.06 -5.95 -5.08
N SER A 33 6.23 -5.35 -4.78
CA SER A 33 6.90 -4.38 -5.65
C SER A 33 7.60 -5.05 -6.84
N ALA A 34 8.09 -6.27 -6.71
CA ALA A 34 8.72 -7.02 -7.79
C ALA A 34 7.75 -7.24 -8.98
N LYS A 35 6.45 -7.33 -8.70
CA LYS A 35 5.38 -7.42 -9.72
C LYS A 35 4.45 -6.21 -9.70
N ALA A 36 4.97 -5.04 -9.36
CA ALA A 36 4.20 -3.81 -9.33
C ALA A 36 3.44 -3.57 -10.63
N LYS A 37 2.11 -3.60 -10.55
CA LYS A 37 1.18 -3.24 -11.65
C LYS A 37 0.42 -1.97 -11.35
N PHE A 38 0.39 -1.60 -10.08
CA PHE A 38 -0.28 -0.42 -9.58
C PHE A 38 0.66 0.40 -8.72
N VAL A 39 0.50 1.72 -8.77
CA VAL A 39 1.17 2.70 -7.93
C VAL A 39 0.15 3.49 -7.12
N CYS A 40 0.43 3.74 -5.85
CA CYS A 40 -0.38 4.62 -5.02
C CYS A 40 -0.09 6.07 -5.39
N ASN A 41 -1.11 6.83 -5.81
CA ASN A 41 -0.95 8.25 -6.12
C ASN A 41 -0.59 9.10 -4.88
N LYS A 42 -0.97 8.65 -3.67
CA LYS A 42 -0.74 9.41 -2.43
C LYS A 42 0.66 9.23 -1.85
N CYS A 43 1.20 8.01 -1.89
CA CYS A 43 2.45 7.69 -1.21
C CYS A 43 3.50 7.02 -2.11
N ASN A 44 3.25 6.98 -3.42
CA ASN A 44 4.13 6.42 -4.46
C ASN A 44 4.56 4.96 -4.24
N ALA A 45 3.90 4.26 -3.33
CA ALA A 45 4.13 2.84 -3.13
C ALA A 45 3.65 2.05 -4.35
N LYS A 46 4.35 0.96 -4.65
CA LYS A 46 4.04 0.09 -5.78
C LYS A 46 3.60 -1.27 -5.26
N ALA A 47 2.54 -1.81 -5.84
CA ALA A 47 2.03 -3.14 -5.52
C ALA A 47 1.52 -3.84 -6.78
N ASP A 48 1.48 -5.17 -6.74
CA ASP A 48 0.89 -5.98 -7.79
C ASP A 48 -0.64 -5.99 -7.73
N GLU A 49 -1.23 -5.65 -6.58
CA GLU A 49 -2.67 -5.59 -6.36
C GLU A 49 -3.11 -4.24 -5.74
N GLU A 50 -4.25 -3.75 -6.22
CA GLU A 50 -4.85 -2.48 -5.83
C GLU A 50 -5.23 -2.39 -4.33
N GLY A 51 -5.56 -3.53 -3.70
CA GLY A 51 -5.94 -3.61 -2.28
C GLY A 51 -4.82 -3.27 -1.30
N TYR A 52 -3.56 -3.29 -1.74
CA TYR A 52 -2.41 -2.86 -0.94
C TYR A 52 -2.14 -1.35 -1.01
N LEU A 53 -2.95 -0.59 -1.76
CA LEU A 53 -2.75 0.83 -2.01
C LEU A 53 -4.00 1.64 -1.63
N CYS A 54 -3.81 2.81 -1.02
CA CYS A 54 -4.95 3.71 -0.73
C CYS A 54 -5.61 4.27 -2.00
N SER A 55 -4.82 4.51 -3.03
CA SER A 55 -5.25 5.15 -4.28
C SER A 55 -4.49 4.55 -5.46
N PRO A 56 -4.82 3.30 -5.81
CA PRO A 56 -4.14 2.55 -6.86
C PRO A 56 -4.35 3.20 -8.22
N ARG A 57 -3.27 3.36 -8.96
CA ARG A 57 -3.23 3.80 -10.36
C ARG A 57 -2.43 2.77 -11.14
N PRO A 58 -2.91 2.29 -12.29
CA PRO A 58 -2.12 1.39 -13.12
C PRO A 58 -0.86 2.10 -13.65
N ILE A 59 0.24 1.35 -13.77
CA ILE A 59 1.52 1.79 -14.36
C ILE A 59 1.86 1.03 -15.63
#